data_AF-A0A5J4QC95-F1
#
_entry.id   AF-A0A5J4QC95-F1
#
_cell.length_a   1.000
_cell.length_b   1.000
_cell.length_c   1.000
_cell.angle_alpha   90.00
_cell.angle_beta   90.00
_cell.angle_gamma   90.00
#
_symmetry.space_group_name_H-M   'P 1'
#
loop_
_entity.id
_entity.type
_entity.pdbx_description
1 polymer ?
#
loop_
_entity_poly.entity_id
_entity_poly.type
_entity_poly.pdbx_seq_one_letter_code
_entity_poly.pdbx_strand_id
1 'polypeptide(L)'
;MSTTINGNVSLSITLDSTETNALQNIFKKEIESKKTQEQLNDTHKSVLLTFFQARNDIKSEIGNKGVVEEISDKRLNIVFENEELKQKILHSEQNPLTTAYIVDVKILTIDKKEFAYKILELRDCFEANEKESQNE
;
A
#
# COMPACT_ATOMS: atom_id res chain seq x y z
N MET A 1 -0.74 -48.25 -15.17
CA MET A 1 -0.15 -49.12 -14.13
C MET A 1 0.57 -48.20 -13.15
N SER A 2 0.16 -48.16 -11.88
CA SER A 2 0.85 -47.42 -10.82
C SER A 2 1.34 -48.42 -9.78
N THR A 3 2.65 -48.49 -9.58
CA THR A 3 3.24 -49.35 -8.55
C THR A 3 3.52 -48.50 -7.31
N THR A 4 2.96 -48.90 -6.17
CA THR A 4 3.21 -48.29 -4.87
C THR A 4 4.34 -49.03 -4.17
N ILE A 5 5.39 -48.31 -3.76
CA ILE A 5 6.53 -48.85 -3.02
C ILE A 5 6.37 -48.46 -1.55
N ASN A 6 6.10 -49.45 -0.68
CA ASN A 6 6.06 -49.26 0.78
C ASN A 6 7.47 -49.42 1.38
N GLY A 7 8.22 -48.32 1.39
CA GLY A 7 9.54 -48.23 2.02
C GLY A 7 9.84 -46.80 2.46
N ASN A 8 10.76 -46.62 3.40
CA ASN A 8 11.20 -45.30 3.83
C ASN A 8 12.06 -44.68 2.72
N VAL A 9 11.58 -43.60 2.10
CA VAL A 9 12.32 -42.85 1.07
C VAL A 9 13.26 -41.88 1.78
N SER A 10 14.53 -42.28 1.92
CA SER A 10 15.59 -41.40 2.42
C SER A 10 16.26 -40.68 1.25
N LEU A 11 16.03 -39.37 1.13
CA LEU A 11 16.72 -38.51 0.16
C LEU A 11 18.01 -37.98 0.81
N SER A 12 19.15 -38.52 0.40
CA SER A 12 20.48 -38.03 0.80
C SER A 12 21.04 -37.13 -0.29
N ILE A 13 21.14 -35.83 -0.03
CA ILE A 13 21.71 -34.84 -0.96
C ILE A 13 23.12 -34.52 -0.48
N THR A 14 24.13 -34.90 -1.27
CA THR A 14 25.54 -34.58 -1.02
C THR A 14 25.93 -33.45 -1.96
N LEU A 15 26.23 -32.26 -1.42
CA LEU A 15 26.58 -31.07 -2.20
C LEU A 15 28.04 -30.72 -1.97
N ASP A 16 28.80 -30.49 -3.04
CA ASP A 16 30.15 -29.93 -2.94
C ASP A 16 30.06 -28.43 -2.60
N SER A 17 31.11 -27.87 -2.01
CA SER A 17 31.28 -26.46 -1.70
C SER A 17 30.95 -25.51 -2.88
N THR A 18 31.24 -25.93 -4.11
CA THR A 18 31.01 -25.13 -5.32
C THR A 18 29.52 -25.10 -5.69
N GLU A 19 28.84 -26.24 -5.59
CA GLU A 19 27.39 -26.36 -5.82
C GLU A 19 26.59 -25.65 -4.71
N THR A 20 27.08 -25.74 -3.47
CA THR A 20 26.48 -25.07 -2.31
C THR A 20 26.54 -23.55 -2.45
N ASN A 21 27.62 -22.99 -3.00
CA ASN A 21 27.73 -21.55 -3.25
C ASN A 21 26.78 -21.07 -4.36
N ALA A 22 26.63 -21.85 -5.44
CA ALA A 22 25.68 -21.55 -6.50
C ALA A 22 24.23 -21.61 -5.99
N LEU A 23 23.89 -22.63 -5.20
CA LEU A 23 22.59 -22.77 -4.55
C LEU A 23 22.30 -21.61 -3.60
N GLN A 24 23.26 -21.24 -2.75
CA GLN A 24 23.11 -20.08 -1.85
C GLN A 24 22.85 -18.78 -2.62
N ASN A 25 23.50 -18.58 -3.76
CA ASN A 25 23.30 -17.39 -4.57
C ASN A 25 21.91 -17.38 -5.24
N ILE A 26 21.44 -18.54 -5.71
CA ILE A 26 20.07 -18.71 -6.23
C ILE A 26 19.05 -18.41 -5.12
N PHE A 27 19.20 -19.02 -3.95
CA PHE A 27 18.32 -18.77 -2.81
C PHE A 27 18.34 -17.29 -2.38
N LYS A 28 19.51 -16.64 -2.33
CA LYS A 28 19.60 -15.20 -2.02
C LYS A 28 18.86 -14.35 -3.05
N LYS A 29 19.06 -14.62 -4.34
CA LYS A 29 18.38 -13.92 -5.43
C LYS A 29 16.86 -14.12 -5.38
N GLU A 30 16.41 -15.32 -5.04
CA GLU A 30 14.99 -15.65 -4.94
C GLU A 30 14.34 -15.05 -3.69
N ILE A 31 15.05 -15.03 -2.56
CA ILE A 31 14.65 -14.30 -1.33
C ILE A 31 14.56 -12.80 -1.59
N GLU A 32 15.54 -12.22 -2.29
CA GLU A 32 15.55 -10.78 -2.63
C GLU A 32 14.41 -10.41 -3.60
N SER A 33 14.12 -11.29 -4.56
CA SER A 33 12.98 -11.13 -5.47
C SER A 33 11.64 -11.22 -4.73
N LYS A 34 11.51 -12.13 -3.75
CA LYS A 34 10.31 -12.25 -2.89
C LYS A 34 10.13 -11.05 -1.95
N LYS A 35 11.20 -10.54 -1.34
CA LYS A 35 11.17 -9.35 -0.48
C LYS A 35 10.70 -8.11 -1.25
N THR A 36 11.07 -8.00 -2.52
CA THR A 36 10.58 -6.95 -3.43
C THR A 36 9.08 -7.12 -3.74
N GLN A 37 8.60 -8.36 -3.84
CA GLN A 37 7.17 -8.66 -4.05
C GLN A 37 6.32 -8.42 -2.79
N GLU A 38 6.84 -8.65 -1.59
CA GLU A 38 6.13 -8.32 -0.34
C GLU A 38 5.94 -6.81 -0.16
N GLN A 39 6.87 -5.97 -0.65
CA GLN A 39 6.69 -4.52 -0.65
C GLN A 39 5.64 -4.01 -1.67
N LEU A 40 5.33 -4.82 -2.69
CA LEU A 40 4.30 -4.52 -3.69
C LEU A 40 2.88 -4.80 -3.16
N ASN A 41 2.72 -5.69 -2.18
CA ASN A 41 1.41 -6.09 -1.67
C ASN A 41 0.71 -5.03 -0.81
N ASP A 42 1.44 -4.09 -0.21
CA ASP A 42 0.86 -2.98 0.56
C ASP A 42 0.56 -1.73 -0.29
N THR A 43 0.85 -1.77 -1.61
CA THR A 43 0.61 -0.63 -2.50
C THR A 43 -0.67 -0.84 -3.28
N HIS A 44 -1.68 -0.02 -2.99
CA HIS A 44 -2.96 -0.01 -3.69
C HIS A 44 -2.98 1.15 -4.67
N LYS A 45 -3.39 0.87 -5.91
CA LYS A 45 -3.42 1.86 -6.99
C LYS A 45 -4.85 2.30 -7.27
N SER A 46 -5.03 3.56 -7.65
CA SER A 46 -6.34 4.10 -8.04
C SER A 46 -7.43 3.92 -6.97
N VAL A 47 -7.09 4.06 -5.69
CA VAL A 47 -8.06 3.92 -4.60
C VAL A 47 -8.67 5.25 -4.22
N LEU A 48 -9.89 5.19 -3.69
CA LEU A 48 -10.62 6.36 -3.23
C LEU A 48 -10.19 6.75 -1.81
N LEU A 49 -9.68 7.98 -1.67
CA LEU A 49 -9.31 8.59 -0.40
C LEU A 49 -10.22 9.77 -0.10
N THR A 50 -10.80 9.77 1.09
CA THR A 50 -11.57 10.89 1.62
C THR A 50 -10.91 11.41 2.89
N PHE A 51 -10.68 12.72 2.96
CA PHE A 51 -10.14 13.35 4.17
C PHE A 51 -11.24 13.57 5.20
N PHE A 52 -10.98 13.16 6.45
CA PHE A 52 -11.81 13.49 7.61
C PHE A 52 -11.26 14.70 8.37
N GLN A 53 -9.94 14.88 8.34
CA GLN A 53 -9.26 16.04 8.92
C GLN A 53 -8.09 16.41 8.00
N ALA A 54 -8.11 17.66 7.54
CA ALA A 54 -7.04 18.25 6.74
C ALA A 54 -6.51 19.47 7.51
N ARG A 55 -5.28 19.38 8.03
CA ARG A 55 -4.60 20.52 8.64
C ARG A 55 -3.78 21.21 7.57
N ASN A 56 -4.03 22.50 7.39
CA ASN A 56 -3.35 23.34 6.41
C ASN A 56 -1.91 23.74 6.81
N ASP A 57 -1.36 23.12 7.86
CA ASP A 57 -0.04 23.46 8.36
C ASP A 57 1.03 22.68 7.59
N ILE A 58 1.81 23.41 6.79
CA ILE A 58 2.88 22.86 5.95
C ILE A 58 3.95 22.16 6.82
N LYS A 59 4.23 22.66 8.03
CA LYS A 59 5.25 22.11 8.92
C LYS A 59 4.79 20.87 9.69
N SER A 60 3.49 20.56 9.66
CA SER A 60 2.96 19.41 10.37
C SER A 60 2.93 18.18 9.46
N GLU A 61 3.82 17.22 9.73
CA GLU A 61 3.79 15.88 9.10
C GLU A 61 2.67 15.00 9.69
N ILE A 62 2.08 15.42 10.82
CA ILE A 62 1.18 14.59 11.63
C ILE A 62 -0.10 15.39 11.92
N GLY A 63 -1.26 14.86 11.51
CA GLY A 63 -2.56 15.43 11.83
C GLY A 63 -3.61 15.29 10.75
N ASN A 64 -3.20 15.01 9.51
CA ASN A 64 -4.15 14.67 8.45
C ASN A 64 -4.71 13.28 8.69
N LYS A 65 -6.04 13.14 8.66
CA LYS A 65 -6.72 11.86 8.78
C LYS A 65 -7.63 11.65 7.59
N GLY A 66 -7.60 10.44 7.06
CA GLY A 66 -8.43 10.05 5.93
C GLY A 66 -8.82 8.59 6.04
N VAL A 67 -9.76 8.20 5.19
CA VAL A 67 -10.25 6.83 5.06
C VAL A 67 -10.11 6.41 3.61
N VAL A 68 -9.73 5.16 3.41
CA VAL A 68 -9.75 4.49 2.11
C VAL A 68 -10.69 3.32 2.27
N GLU A 69 -11.95 3.49 1.87
CA GLU A 69 -13.03 2.53 2.14
C GLU A 69 -12.76 1.15 1.52
N GLU A 70 -12.03 1.11 0.40
CA GLU A 70 -11.63 -0.14 -0.26
C GLU A 70 -10.64 -0.97 0.59
N ILE A 71 -9.87 -0.33 1.47
CA ILE A 71 -8.86 -0.99 2.30
C ILE A 71 -9.43 -1.26 3.71
N SER A 72 -9.95 -0.21 4.35
CA SER A 72 -10.38 -0.26 5.75
C SER A 72 -11.26 0.94 6.07
N ASP A 73 -12.37 0.71 6.77
CA ASP A 73 -13.27 1.76 7.29
C ASP A 73 -12.62 2.63 8.39
N LYS A 74 -11.36 2.37 8.73
CA LYS A 74 -10.64 3.10 9.77
C LYS A 74 -10.09 4.42 9.23
N ARG A 75 -10.27 5.45 10.06
CA ARG A 75 -9.66 6.77 9.87
C ARG A 75 -8.21 6.74 10.32
N LEU A 76 -7.30 6.53 9.39
CA LEU A 76 -5.87 6.46 9.63
C LEU A 76 -5.19 7.79 9.33
N ASN A 77 -3.96 7.93 9.81
CA ASN A 77 -3.15 9.10 9.50
C ASN A 77 -2.72 9.07 8.03
N ILE A 78 -2.71 10.23 7.40
CA ILE A 78 -2.26 10.41 6.02
C ILE A 78 -0.86 11.02 6.01
N VAL A 79 0.05 10.34 5.34
CA VAL A 79 1.42 10.78 5.07
C VAL A 79 1.56 10.98 3.58
N PHE A 80 2.27 12.02 3.14
CA PHE A 80 2.52 12.27 1.73
C PHE A 80 3.94 11.82 1.38
N GLU A 81 4.15 11.24 0.20
CA GLU A 81 5.50 10.92 -0.29
C GLU A 81 6.36 12.17 -0.38
N ASN A 82 5.81 13.25 -0.96
CA ASN A 82 6.52 14.51 -1.21
C ASN A 82 5.69 15.72 -0.75
N GLU A 83 6.35 16.83 -0.42
CA GLU A 83 5.70 18.08 -0.04
C GLU A 83 4.88 18.69 -1.18
N GLU A 84 5.31 18.54 -2.43
CA GLU A 84 4.57 19.02 -3.61
C GLU A 84 3.17 18.36 -3.72
N LEU A 85 3.10 17.07 -3.42
CA LEU A 85 1.84 16.32 -3.43
C LEU A 85 0.91 16.79 -2.31
N LYS A 86 1.48 17.08 -1.13
CA LYS A 86 0.76 17.68 0.00
C LYS A 86 0.17 19.03 -0.39
N GLN A 87 0.93 19.89 -1.06
CA GLN A 87 0.46 21.19 -1.54
C GLN A 87 -0.68 21.02 -2.56
N LYS A 88 -0.50 20.13 -3.53
CA LYS A 88 -1.51 19.87 -4.56
C LYS A 88 -2.84 19.39 -3.96
N ILE A 89 -2.82 18.57 -2.92
CA ILE A 89 -4.06 18.02 -2.33
C ILE A 89 -4.68 18.99 -1.30
N LEU A 90 -3.87 19.56 -0.40
CA LEU A 90 -4.38 20.37 0.72
C LEU A 90 -4.64 21.84 0.36
N HIS A 91 -3.89 22.41 -0.59
CA HIS A 91 -4.03 23.80 -1.05
C HIS A 91 -4.63 23.90 -2.45
N SER A 92 -5.32 22.86 -2.93
CA SER A 92 -6.15 22.99 -4.12
C SER A 92 -7.27 24.02 -3.88
N GLU A 93 -7.80 24.60 -4.96
CA GLU A 93 -8.98 25.48 -4.88
C GLU A 93 -10.21 24.75 -4.31
N GLN A 94 -10.24 23.42 -4.40
CA GLN A 94 -11.28 22.57 -3.84
C GLN A 94 -11.01 22.22 -2.37
N ASN A 95 -12.06 22.23 -1.56
CA ASN A 95 -11.96 21.89 -0.14
C ASN A 95 -11.68 20.38 0.03
N PRO A 96 -10.56 19.99 0.68
CA PRO A 96 -10.17 18.59 0.80
C PRO A 96 -11.15 17.74 1.62
N LEU A 97 -12.01 18.36 2.43
CA LEU A 97 -13.02 17.65 3.23
C LEU A 97 -14.30 17.32 2.44
N THR A 98 -14.54 18.00 1.31
CA THR A 98 -15.70 17.78 0.43
C THR A 98 -15.31 17.17 -0.91
N THR A 99 -14.03 16.83 -1.07
CA THR A 99 -13.46 16.29 -2.29
C THR A 99 -12.97 14.89 -2.01
N ALA A 100 -13.28 13.95 -2.89
CA ALA A 100 -12.75 12.61 -2.86
C ALA A 100 -11.62 12.50 -3.89
N TYR A 101 -10.51 11.88 -3.50
CA TYR A 101 -9.28 11.84 -4.27
C TYR A 101 -8.99 10.42 -4.71
N ILE A 102 -8.68 10.22 -6.00
CA ILE A 102 -8.16 8.96 -6.52
C ILE A 102 -6.64 9.01 -6.43
N VAL A 103 -6.07 8.14 -5.59
CA VAL A 103 -4.64 8.15 -5.26
C VAL A 103 -4.05 6.76 -5.32
N ASP A 104 -2.74 6.69 -5.55
CA ASP A 104 -1.95 5.51 -5.24
C ASP A 104 -1.48 5.62 -3.80
N VAL A 105 -1.79 4.63 -2.97
CA VAL A 105 -1.46 4.63 -1.55
C VAL A 105 -0.66 3.39 -1.18
N LYS A 106 0.20 3.55 -0.18
CA LYS A 106 0.86 2.46 0.51
C LYS A 106 0.38 2.38 1.95
N ILE A 107 -0.05 1.21 2.38
CA ILE A 107 -0.42 0.99 3.78
C ILE A 107 0.87 0.90 4.61
N LEU A 108 0.93 1.68 5.68
CA LEU A 108 1.98 1.60 6.67
C LEU A 108 1.42 0.88 7.90
N THR A 109 1.91 -0.33 8.13
CA THR A 109 1.53 -1.15 9.28
C THR A 109 2.59 -1.13 10.38
N ILE A 110 2.17 -1.04 11.64
CA ILE A 110 3.01 -1.26 12.82
C ILE A 110 2.41 -2.42 13.61
N ASP A 111 3.22 -3.41 13.96
CA ASP A 111 2.79 -4.58 14.75
C ASP A 111 1.57 -5.31 14.14
N LYS A 112 1.57 -5.51 12.81
CA LYS A 112 0.47 -6.09 12.02
C LYS A 112 -0.85 -5.29 12.06
N LYS A 113 -0.83 -4.06 12.56
CA LYS A 113 -1.97 -3.14 12.57
C LYS A 113 -1.74 -1.98 11.63
N GLU A 114 -2.75 -1.66 10.83
CA GLU A 114 -2.75 -0.49 9.95
C GLU A 114 -2.60 0.79 10.79
N PHE A 115 -1.59 1.59 10.48
CA PHE A 115 -1.23 2.78 11.24
C PHE A 115 -1.43 4.07 10.44
N ALA A 116 -1.02 4.07 9.17
CA ALA A 116 -1.12 5.22 8.29
C ALA A 116 -1.24 4.81 6.82
N TYR A 117 -1.78 5.70 6.00
CA TYR A 117 -1.70 5.62 4.54
C TYR A 117 -0.65 6.60 4.04
N LYS A 118 0.31 6.11 3.25
CA LYS A 118 1.27 6.94 2.53
C LYS A 118 0.77 7.16 1.11
N ILE A 119 0.43 8.40 0.76
CA ILE A 119 0.03 8.76 -0.60
C ILE A 119 1.28 8.86 -1.46
N LEU A 120 1.35 8.03 -2.49
CA LEU A 120 2.43 7.98 -3.46
C LEU A 120 2.18 8.94 -4.61
N GLU A 121 0.96 8.94 -5.15
CA GLU A 121 0.61 9.74 -6.32
C GLU A 121 -0.88 10.13 -6.31
N LEU A 122 -1.19 11.31 -6.85
CA LEU A 122 -2.56 11.77 -7.10
C LEU A 122 -2.89 11.57 -8.58
N ARG A 123 -3.92 10.77 -8.85
CA ARG A 123 -4.41 10.52 -10.20
C ARG A 123 -5.53 11.45 -10.58
N ASP A 124 -6.54 11.57 -9.73
CA ASP A 124 -7.74 12.35 -10.01
C ASP A 124 -8.39 12.86 -8.71
N CYS A 125 -9.30 13.82 -8.82
CA CYS A 125 -10.10 14.30 -7.70
C CYS A 125 -11.49 14.75 -8.18
N PHE A 126 -12.51 14.43 -7.40
CA PHE A 126 -13.89 14.81 -7.70
C PHE A 126 -14.58 15.36 -6.46
N GLU A 127 -15.38 16.41 -6.64
CA GLU A 127 -16.19 16.96 -5.58
C GLU A 127 -17.31 15.97 -5.23
N ALA A 128 -17.37 15.56 -3.96
CA ALA A 128 -18.49 14.83 -3.42
C ALA A 128 -19.64 15.82 -3.13
N ASN A 129 -20.14 16.49 -4.17
CA ASN A 129 -21.34 17.30 -4.10
C ASN A 129 -22.57 16.40 -4.28
N GLU A 130 -23.08 15.83 -3.18
CA GLU A 130 -24.50 15.52 -3.10
C GLU A 130 -25.25 16.80 -2.70
N LYS A 131 -25.72 17.53 -3.71
CA LYS A 131 -27.04 18.16 -3.57
C LYS A 131 -27.97 17.48 -4.55
N GLU A 132 -28.85 16.65 -4.00
CA GLU A 132 -30.10 16.27 -4.66
C GLU A 132 -30.70 17.50 -5.36
N SER A 133 -30.98 17.37 -6.65
CA SER A 133 -32.10 18.09 -7.25
C SER A 133 -33.10 17.03 -7.66
N GLN A 134 -34.04 16.78 -6.75
CA GLN A 134 -35.39 16.39 -7.14
C GLN A 134 -35.96 17.52 -8.01
N ASN A 135 -36.43 17.16 -9.20
CA ASN A 135 -37.48 17.78 -10.03
C ASN A 135 -37.32 17.13 -11.42
N GLU A 136 -38.28 16.34 -11.90
CA GLU A 136 -39.60 16.80 -12.35
C GLU A 136 -40.67 15.71 -12.20
#